data_AF-A0A955IIR9-F1
#
_entry.id   AF-A0A955IIR9-F1
#
_cell.length_a   1.000
_cell.length_b   1.000
_cell.length_c   1.000
_cell.angle_alpha   90.00
_cell.angle_beta   90.00
_cell.angle_gamma   90.00
#
_symmetry.space_group_name_H-M   'P 1'
#
loop_
_entity.id
_entity.type
_entity.pdbx_description
1 polymer ?
#
loop_
_entity_poly.entity_id
_entity_poly.type
_entity_poly.pdbx_seq_one_letter_code
_entity_poly.pdbx_strand_id
1 'polypeptide(L)'
;MTLNDFLSDYAGPITQGMFMFAFGACVGSLTNVLVYRLPRGLDVIAPPSACPACGTRLTWRENIPVLGWLALGGKCRFCKSPISPEYPLVEAFVGLLFVALYVLFYLLSPGGAYEWLGVDWGLIRPEWTAHQWGRTWPAFIVLLVLVSSLVASTLVDFKTFTIPHQLTTVPAIVGIVVHPLHAAWIQNTRIPTLSIPGSPDVWAMATFGHDGWRALGAGVGGMLGLGLSLLLVRLGLLQRSFADYERWEAAERAKPAGTPADGATVEAPDVGHRDPAATNQPDAEPDAEPDAASDSDAESPPPPPARVDDDLPVGEQHRVTPEAREAILVYAAAIGVCATIGLLAAPMLDAIPFVGLVIGVLVGPIVGAMVLSVRQPVARDADADAAQEPAADAGNAGDAGDVVGDPEMWLAYPHARREMIREVLFIGPIICLALAGAALAGWLGGPWTFNSATGASEAATKLPLWAVALGGTLMGYLIGGAVVWGVRILGSLAFGKEAMGMGDVHLMAAVGACIGWIDATLGFFLAAFVGIYWVVLAAARTRGHVSRAMPYGPYLAAATLLVILAKPAIELGLGRLTGGAPVNLP
;
A
#
# COMPACT_ATOMS: atom_id res chain seq x y z
N MET A 1 -41.88 -28.55 -10.06
CA MET A 1 -40.50 -29.05 -9.97
C MET A 1 -40.54 -30.34 -9.16
N THR A 2 -40.16 -31.46 -9.76
CA THR A 2 -39.97 -32.73 -9.07
C THR A 2 -38.62 -32.73 -8.33
N LEU A 3 -38.40 -33.71 -7.44
CA LEU A 3 -37.10 -33.88 -6.80
C LEU A 3 -35.99 -34.17 -7.82
N ASN A 4 -36.31 -34.85 -8.92
CA ASN A 4 -35.35 -35.13 -9.99
C ASN A 4 -34.98 -33.85 -10.74
N ASP A 5 -35.95 -32.99 -11.06
CA ASP A 5 -35.69 -31.68 -11.69
C ASP A 5 -34.82 -30.80 -10.76
N PHE A 6 -35.12 -30.79 -9.46
CA PHE A 6 -34.31 -30.04 -8.49
C PHE A 6 -32.87 -30.56 -8.40
N LEU A 7 -32.69 -31.88 -8.42
CA LEU A 7 -31.36 -32.50 -8.38
C LEU A 7 -30.60 -32.34 -9.70
N SER A 8 -31.25 -32.36 -10.87
CA SER A 8 -30.57 -32.08 -12.14
C SER A 8 -30.08 -30.64 -12.22
N ASP A 9 -30.91 -29.69 -11.76
CA ASP A 9 -30.69 -28.26 -12.01
C ASP A 9 -29.75 -27.65 -10.96
N TYR A 10 -29.81 -28.11 -9.70
CA TYR A 10 -29.09 -27.49 -8.58
C TYR A 10 -27.97 -28.33 -7.96
N ALA A 11 -27.91 -29.66 -8.16
CA ALA A 11 -26.89 -30.46 -7.46
C ALA A 11 -25.44 -30.09 -7.84
N GLY A 12 -25.19 -29.75 -9.12
CA GLY A 12 -23.90 -29.24 -9.58
C GLY A 12 -23.50 -27.93 -8.89
N PRO A 13 -24.29 -26.84 -9.08
CA PRO A 13 -24.05 -25.55 -8.42
C PRO A 13 -23.93 -25.63 -6.89
N ILE A 14 -24.77 -26.44 -6.22
CA ILE A 14 -24.69 -26.64 -4.76
C ILE A 14 -23.37 -27.33 -4.38
N THR A 15 -22.98 -28.40 -5.07
CA THR A 15 -21.73 -29.13 -4.79
C THR A 15 -20.52 -28.22 -4.99
N GLN A 16 -20.52 -27.42 -6.06
CA GLN A 16 -19.45 -26.44 -6.34
C GLN A 16 -19.43 -25.33 -5.28
N GLY A 17 -20.59 -24.79 -4.88
CA GLY A 17 -20.69 -23.80 -3.80
C GLY A 17 -20.18 -24.33 -2.45
N MET A 18 -20.53 -25.57 -2.09
CA MET A 18 -20.01 -26.24 -0.89
C MET A 18 -18.48 -26.42 -0.95
N PHE A 19 -17.94 -26.77 -2.12
CA PHE A 19 -16.49 -26.84 -2.33
C PHE A 19 -15.83 -25.46 -2.19
N MET A 20 -16.39 -24.40 -2.78
CA MET A 20 -15.85 -23.04 -2.64
C MET A 20 -15.87 -22.55 -1.20
N PHE A 21 -16.94 -22.86 -0.45
CA PHE A 21 -17.00 -22.54 0.98
C PHE A 21 -15.91 -23.28 1.77
N ALA A 22 -15.76 -24.59 1.57
CA ALA A 22 -14.76 -25.39 2.27
C ALA A 22 -13.33 -24.96 1.93
N PHE A 23 -13.05 -24.69 0.65
CA PHE A 23 -11.75 -24.19 0.20
C PHE A 23 -11.46 -22.78 0.75
N GLY A 24 -12.42 -21.86 0.65
CA GLY A 24 -12.29 -20.51 1.22
C GLY A 24 -12.13 -20.51 2.74
N ALA A 25 -12.79 -21.41 3.47
CA ALA A 25 -12.61 -21.56 4.91
C ALA A 25 -11.21 -22.08 5.27
N CYS A 26 -10.64 -23.01 4.49
CA CYS A 26 -9.23 -23.41 4.62
C CYS A 26 -8.27 -22.24 4.37
N VAL A 27 -8.55 -21.39 3.37
CA VAL A 27 -7.75 -20.18 3.09
C VAL A 27 -7.93 -19.11 4.17
N GLY A 28 -9.11 -18.98 4.77
CA GLY A 28 -9.34 -18.13 5.95
C GLY A 28 -8.57 -18.63 7.18
N SER A 29 -8.44 -19.95 7.34
CA SER A 29 -7.62 -20.54 8.41
C SER A 29 -6.13 -20.26 8.20
N LEU A 30 -5.64 -20.36 6.96
CA LEU A 30 -4.30 -19.88 6.58
C LEU A 30 -4.14 -18.37 6.82
N THR A 31 -5.16 -17.57 6.52
CA THR A 31 -5.16 -16.12 6.74
C THR A 31 -4.94 -15.78 8.20
N ASN A 32 -5.60 -16.48 9.13
CA ASN A 32 -5.35 -16.34 10.57
C ASN A 32 -3.88 -16.63 10.97
N VAL A 33 -3.24 -17.62 10.32
CA VAL A 33 -1.81 -17.92 10.53
C VAL A 33 -0.93 -16.77 10.02
N LEU A 34 -1.19 -16.26 8.81
CA LEU A 34 -0.43 -15.17 8.21
C LEU A 34 -0.55 -13.87 9.04
N VAL A 35 -1.77 -13.52 9.47
CA VAL A 35 -2.05 -12.33 10.30
C VAL A 35 -1.29 -12.37 11.63
N TYR A 36 -1.18 -13.54 12.26
CA TYR A 36 -0.44 -13.68 13.51
C TYR A 36 1.09 -13.68 13.32
N ARG A 37 1.58 -14.38 12.29
CA ARG A 37 3.01 -14.71 12.14
C ARG A 37 3.83 -13.71 11.33
N LEU A 38 3.31 -13.20 10.22
CA LEU A 38 4.09 -12.33 9.33
C LEU A 38 4.57 -11.03 10.01
N PRO A 39 3.74 -10.31 10.79
CA PRO A 39 4.20 -9.09 11.48
C PRO A 39 5.24 -9.36 12.57
N ARG A 40 5.29 -10.60 13.08
CA ARG A 40 6.23 -11.05 14.11
C ARG A 40 7.48 -11.74 13.55
N GLY A 41 7.65 -11.76 12.22
CA GLY A 41 8.78 -12.42 11.56
C GLY A 41 8.83 -13.95 11.76
N LEU A 42 7.71 -14.57 12.16
CA LEU A 42 7.66 -16.01 12.48
C LEU A 42 7.47 -16.85 11.22
N ASP A 43 8.06 -18.05 11.21
CA ASP A 43 7.90 -19.04 10.14
C ASP A 43 6.42 -19.45 9.98
N VAL A 44 5.91 -19.40 8.75
CA VAL A 44 4.49 -19.66 8.43
C VAL A 44 4.11 -21.14 8.59
N ILE A 45 5.07 -22.05 8.40
CA ILE A 45 4.89 -23.50 8.34
C ILE A 45 5.10 -24.14 9.73
N ALA A 46 6.13 -23.72 10.47
CA ALA A 46 6.52 -24.32 11.75
C ALA A 46 6.61 -23.29 12.89
N PRO A 47 6.24 -23.63 14.14
CA PRO A 47 5.64 -24.89 14.60
C PRO A 47 4.14 -25.03 14.24
N PRO A 48 3.52 -26.20 14.44
CA PRO A 48 2.08 -26.40 14.25
C PRO A 48 1.22 -25.58 15.24
N SER A 49 -0.05 -25.35 14.88
CA SER A 49 -1.04 -24.66 15.73
C SER A 49 -1.21 -25.32 17.11
N ALA A 50 -1.19 -24.50 18.16
CA ALA A 50 -1.30 -24.92 19.55
C ALA A 50 -2.19 -23.96 20.35
N CYS A 51 -2.71 -24.41 21.49
CA CYS A 51 -3.44 -23.54 22.40
C CYS A 51 -2.50 -22.48 23.02
N PRO A 52 -2.84 -21.18 22.96
CA PRO A 52 -1.97 -20.12 23.49
C PRO A 52 -1.80 -20.17 25.01
N ALA A 53 -2.77 -20.72 25.74
CA ALA A 53 -2.75 -20.75 27.21
C ALA A 53 -1.96 -21.94 27.80
N CYS A 54 -1.97 -23.11 27.15
CA CYS A 54 -1.35 -24.33 27.69
C CYS A 54 -0.35 -25.01 26.74
N GLY A 55 -0.02 -24.38 25.61
CA GLY A 55 0.95 -24.85 24.62
C GLY A 55 0.58 -26.17 23.92
N THR A 56 -0.57 -26.78 24.24
CA THR A 56 -0.89 -28.11 23.73
C THR A 56 -1.30 -28.05 22.26
N ARG A 57 -0.69 -28.92 21.44
CA ARG A 57 -0.94 -28.99 20.00
C ARG A 57 -2.38 -29.37 19.68
N LEU A 58 -2.95 -28.71 18.68
CA LEU A 58 -4.24 -29.05 18.13
C LEU A 58 -4.13 -30.32 17.26
N THR A 59 -5.14 -31.19 17.35
CA THR A 59 -5.31 -32.31 16.43
C THR A 59 -6.04 -31.88 15.16
N TRP A 60 -5.88 -32.65 14.08
CA TRP A 60 -6.48 -32.35 12.78
C TRP A 60 -7.99 -32.05 12.82
N ARG A 61 -8.76 -32.73 13.70
CA ARG A 61 -10.21 -32.49 13.87
C ARG A 61 -10.55 -31.13 14.46
N GLU A 62 -9.68 -30.60 15.31
CA GLU A 62 -9.84 -29.29 15.96
C GLU A 62 -9.39 -28.16 15.04
N ASN A 63 -8.59 -28.50 14.02
CA ASN A 63 -8.08 -27.61 12.98
C ASN A 63 -8.93 -27.70 11.69
N ILE A 64 -10.15 -28.25 11.76
CA ILE A 64 -11.13 -28.15 10.67
C ILE A 64 -11.77 -26.76 10.75
N PRO A 65 -11.66 -25.91 9.70
CA PRO A 65 -12.16 -24.55 9.73
C PRO A 65 -13.65 -24.47 10.11
N VAL A 66 -14.00 -23.51 10.98
CA VAL A 66 -15.31 -23.28 11.60
C VAL A 66 -15.80 -24.44 12.50
N LEU A 67 -15.85 -25.66 11.95
CA LEU A 67 -16.40 -26.85 12.61
C LEU A 67 -15.60 -27.29 13.83
N GLY A 68 -14.27 -27.15 13.82
CA GLY A 68 -13.41 -27.49 14.96
C GLY A 68 -13.69 -26.64 16.19
N TRP A 69 -13.87 -25.32 16.01
CA TRP A 69 -14.22 -24.39 17.08
C TRP A 69 -15.64 -24.65 17.62
N LEU A 70 -16.61 -24.90 16.72
CA LEU A 70 -17.99 -25.24 17.10
C LEU A 70 -18.07 -26.55 17.89
N ALA A 71 -17.37 -27.60 17.45
CA ALA A 71 -17.33 -28.90 18.14
C ALA A 71 -16.68 -28.83 19.54
N LEU A 72 -15.76 -27.88 19.74
CA LEU A 72 -15.12 -27.59 21.03
C LEU A 72 -15.94 -26.63 21.92
N GLY A 73 -17.05 -26.06 21.42
CA GLY A 73 -17.80 -25.02 22.13
C GLY A 73 -16.97 -23.76 22.44
N GLY A 74 -16.01 -23.44 21.56
CA GLY A 74 -15.12 -22.28 21.71
C GLY A 74 -14.12 -22.35 22.87
N LYS A 75 -13.80 -23.54 23.40
CA LYS A 75 -12.87 -23.72 24.53
C LYS A 75 -11.82 -24.79 24.24
N CYS A 76 -10.60 -24.61 24.73
CA CYS A 76 -9.56 -25.65 24.62
C CYS A 76 -10.00 -26.96 25.28
N ARG A 77 -9.81 -28.11 24.62
CA ARG A 77 -10.19 -29.42 25.20
C ARG A 77 -9.52 -29.72 26.54
N PHE A 78 -8.28 -29.27 26.75
CA PHE A 78 -7.48 -29.57 27.93
C PHE A 78 -7.68 -28.53 29.04
N CYS A 79 -7.14 -27.32 28.88
CA CYS A 79 -7.17 -26.28 29.92
C CYS A 79 -8.50 -25.50 30.03
N LYS A 80 -9.47 -25.77 29.13
CA LYS A 80 -10.78 -25.09 29.06
C LYS A 80 -10.74 -23.56 28.85
N SER A 81 -9.56 -22.99 28.57
CA SER A 81 -9.45 -21.56 28.22
C SER A 81 -10.32 -21.22 27.00
N PRO A 82 -10.95 -20.04 26.95
CA PRO A 82 -11.68 -19.61 25.77
C PRO A 82 -10.75 -19.45 24.57
N ILE A 83 -11.28 -19.72 23.36
CA ILE A 83 -10.61 -19.49 22.08
C ILE A 83 -11.38 -18.37 21.37
N SER A 84 -10.67 -17.33 20.92
CA SER A 84 -11.29 -16.15 20.29
C SER A 84 -12.26 -16.54 19.16
N PRO A 85 -13.45 -15.94 19.08
CA PRO A 85 -14.37 -16.13 17.95
C PRO A 85 -13.84 -15.50 16.65
N GLU A 86 -12.79 -14.68 16.70
CA GLU A 86 -12.15 -14.11 15.51
C GLU A 86 -11.75 -15.19 14.49
N TYR A 87 -11.14 -16.29 14.96
CA TYR A 87 -10.67 -17.39 14.10
C TYR A 87 -11.78 -17.98 13.20
N PRO A 88 -12.88 -18.54 13.75
CA PRO A 88 -13.98 -19.08 12.95
C PRO A 88 -14.76 -18.00 12.18
N LEU A 89 -14.76 -16.74 12.62
CA LEU A 89 -15.39 -15.64 11.88
C LEU A 89 -14.62 -15.30 10.60
N VAL A 90 -13.28 -15.23 10.66
CA VAL A 90 -12.42 -15.03 9.47
C VAL A 90 -12.53 -16.22 8.52
N GLU A 91 -12.54 -17.45 9.05
CA GLU A 91 -12.73 -18.68 8.26
C GLU A 91 -14.09 -18.68 7.53
N ALA A 92 -15.18 -18.39 8.24
CA ALA A 92 -16.51 -18.29 7.64
C ALA A 92 -16.61 -17.13 6.63
N PHE A 93 -16.00 -15.98 6.93
CA PHE A 93 -16.01 -14.81 6.05
C PHE A 93 -15.33 -15.09 4.71
N VAL A 94 -14.11 -15.65 4.71
CA VAL A 94 -13.40 -15.99 3.46
C VAL A 94 -14.12 -17.12 2.71
N GLY A 95 -14.68 -18.11 3.42
CA GLY A 95 -15.56 -19.13 2.84
C GLY A 95 -16.78 -18.55 2.11
N LEU A 96 -17.51 -17.63 2.75
CA LEU A 96 -18.66 -16.94 2.16
C LEU A 96 -18.26 -16.03 1.00
N LEU A 97 -17.12 -15.33 1.09
CA LEU A 97 -16.61 -14.46 0.04
C LEU A 97 -16.25 -15.24 -1.23
N PHE A 98 -15.66 -16.44 -1.09
CA PHE A 98 -15.38 -17.32 -2.22
C PHE A 98 -16.66 -17.85 -2.87
N VAL A 99 -17.68 -18.19 -2.07
CA VAL A 99 -19.02 -18.54 -2.60
C VAL A 99 -19.67 -17.35 -3.32
N ALA A 100 -19.60 -16.15 -2.76
CA ALA A 100 -20.16 -14.95 -3.38
C ALA A 100 -19.52 -14.67 -4.74
N LEU A 101 -18.19 -14.70 -4.83
CA LEU A 101 -17.47 -14.58 -6.11
C LEU A 101 -17.87 -15.67 -7.11
N TYR A 102 -17.97 -16.92 -6.67
CA TYR A 102 -18.42 -18.03 -7.53
C TYR A 102 -19.85 -17.84 -8.06
N VAL A 103 -20.79 -17.49 -7.18
CA VAL A 103 -22.20 -17.26 -7.54
C VAL A 103 -22.32 -16.10 -8.52
N LEU A 104 -21.74 -14.94 -8.21
CA LEU A 104 -21.81 -13.74 -9.05
C LEU A 104 -21.20 -13.96 -10.43
N PHE A 105 -20.08 -14.69 -10.52
CA PHE A 105 -19.30 -14.80 -11.76
C PHE A 105 -19.67 -16.03 -12.62
N TYR A 106 -20.30 -17.05 -12.05
CA TYR A 106 -20.64 -18.29 -12.77
C TYR A 106 -22.11 -18.71 -12.75
N LEU A 107 -22.94 -18.18 -11.83
CA LEU A 107 -24.34 -18.58 -11.71
C LEU A 107 -25.35 -17.48 -12.11
N LEU A 108 -24.96 -16.20 -12.15
CA LEU A 108 -25.77 -15.11 -12.71
C LEU A 108 -25.58 -15.02 -14.25
N SER A 109 -26.58 -14.52 -15.00
CA SER A 109 -26.75 -14.64 -16.48
C SER A 109 -25.68 -14.02 -17.41
N PRO A 110 -25.91 -12.88 -18.12
CA PRO A 110 -26.98 -11.84 -17.99
C PRO A 110 -28.43 -12.20 -18.41
N GLY A 111 -29.39 -11.26 -18.29
CA GLY A 111 -30.77 -11.37 -18.80
C GLY A 111 -31.82 -12.10 -17.94
N GLY A 112 -31.50 -12.46 -16.69
CA GLY A 112 -32.42 -13.04 -15.71
C GLY A 112 -33.08 -11.99 -14.80
N ALA A 113 -34.04 -12.43 -13.99
CA ALA A 113 -34.92 -11.57 -13.16
C ALA A 113 -34.26 -10.98 -11.89
N TYR A 114 -32.96 -10.66 -11.94
CA TYR A 114 -32.17 -10.09 -10.84
C TYR A 114 -31.81 -8.61 -11.09
N GLU A 115 -32.64 -7.88 -11.85
CA GLU A 115 -32.53 -6.43 -11.95
C GLU A 115 -32.84 -5.79 -10.59
N TRP A 116 -31.90 -5.01 -10.04
CA TRP A 116 -32.09 -4.28 -8.78
C TRP A 116 -31.38 -2.93 -8.84
N LEU A 117 -32.04 -1.88 -8.33
CA LEU A 117 -31.64 -0.46 -8.48
C LEU A 117 -31.46 0.00 -9.96
N GLY A 118 -32.09 -0.70 -10.91
CA GLY A 118 -31.93 -0.42 -12.35
C GLY A 118 -30.59 -0.89 -12.92
N VAL A 119 -29.93 -1.85 -12.25
CA VAL A 119 -28.73 -2.55 -12.73
C VAL A 119 -29.10 -4.02 -12.96
N ASP A 120 -28.79 -4.57 -14.13
CA ASP A 120 -28.75 -6.02 -14.36
C ASP A 120 -27.50 -6.55 -13.63
N TRP A 121 -27.69 -7.22 -12.49
CA TRP A 121 -26.57 -7.77 -11.69
C TRP A 121 -25.91 -9.00 -12.35
N GLY A 122 -26.47 -9.52 -13.43
CA GLY A 122 -25.83 -10.51 -14.29
C GLY A 122 -24.79 -9.91 -15.24
N LEU A 123 -24.81 -8.59 -15.49
CA LEU A 123 -23.72 -7.88 -16.18
C LEU A 123 -22.43 -7.82 -15.35
N ILE A 124 -22.47 -8.12 -14.04
CA ILE A 124 -21.25 -8.22 -13.20
C ILE A 124 -20.37 -9.36 -13.68
N ARG A 125 -20.98 -10.37 -14.31
CA ARG A 125 -20.30 -11.52 -14.88
C ARG A 125 -19.16 -11.07 -15.81
N PRO A 126 -17.89 -11.21 -15.41
CA PRO A 126 -16.78 -10.72 -16.21
C PRO A 126 -16.70 -11.50 -17.53
N GLU A 127 -16.36 -10.83 -18.63
CA GLU A 127 -16.46 -11.40 -19.97
C GLU A 127 -15.63 -12.68 -20.18
N TRP A 128 -14.49 -12.83 -19.50
CA TRP A 128 -13.69 -14.05 -19.50
C TRP A 128 -14.46 -15.28 -18.97
N THR A 129 -15.40 -15.10 -18.04
CA THR A 129 -16.21 -16.19 -17.46
C THR A 129 -17.27 -16.75 -18.41
N ALA A 130 -17.53 -16.09 -19.54
CA ALA A 130 -18.48 -16.56 -20.56
C ALA A 130 -18.15 -17.99 -21.05
N HIS A 131 -16.87 -18.36 -20.98
CA HIS A 131 -16.32 -19.64 -21.47
C HIS A 131 -16.48 -20.85 -20.53
N GLN A 132 -17.32 -20.74 -19.49
CA GLN A 132 -17.59 -21.78 -18.47
C GLN A 132 -16.41 -22.07 -17.52
N TRP A 133 -16.74 -22.51 -16.30
CA TRP A 133 -15.81 -22.80 -15.19
C TRP A 133 -14.54 -23.57 -15.61
N GLY A 134 -14.69 -24.63 -16.41
CA GLY A 134 -13.59 -25.52 -16.80
C GLY A 134 -12.48 -24.85 -17.61
N ARG A 135 -12.71 -23.67 -18.19
CA ARG A 135 -11.73 -22.90 -18.97
C ARG A 135 -11.17 -21.69 -18.23
N THR A 136 -11.77 -21.29 -17.12
CA THR A 136 -11.59 -19.97 -16.51
C THR A 136 -11.10 -20.05 -15.06
N TRP A 137 -11.03 -21.26 -14.50
CA TRP A 137 -10.50 -21.51 -13.16
C TRP A 137 -9.09 -20.95 -12.87
N PRO A 138 -8.11 -20.83 -13.81
CA PRO A 138 -6.81 -20.26 -13.47
C PRO A 138 -6.89 -18.75 -13.20
N ALA A 139 -7.58 -17.98 -14.05
CA ALA A 139 -7.89 -16.56 -13.81
C ALA A 139 -8.71 -16.38 -12.52
N PHE A 140 -9.66 -17.28 -12.23
CA PHE A 140 -10.38 -17.27 -10.96
C PHE A 140 -9.45 -17.54 -9.76
N ILE A 141 -8.45 -18.42 -9.87
CA ILE A 141 -7.43 -18.58 -8.82
C ILE A 141 -6.62 -17.30 -8.58
N VAL A 142 -6.25 -16.55 -9.63
CA VAL A 142 -5.58 -15.24 -9.46
C VAL A 142 -6.45 -14.31 -8.61
N LEU A 143 -7.75 -14.26 -8.90
CA LEU A 143 -8.71 -13.48 -8.11
C LEU A 143 -8.85 -13.97 -6.66
N LEU A 144 -8.97 -15.29 -6.45
CA LEU A 144 -9.05 -15.86 -5.10
C LEU A 144 -7.80 -15.54 -4.28
N VAL A 145 -6.60 -15.66 -4.88
CA VAL A 145 -5.34 -15.30 -4.23
C VAL A 145 -5.28 -13.80 -3.91
N LEU A 146 -5.65 -12.92 -4.86
CA LEU A 146 -5.73 -11.48 -4.63
C LEU A 146 -6.65 -11.18 -3.44
N VAL A 147 -7.88 -11.68 -3.48
CA VAL A 147 -8.92 -11.42 -2.47
C VAL A 147 -8.48 -11.93 -1.09
N SER A 148 -7.87 -13.10 -1.00
CA SER A 148 -7.28 -13.60 0.25
C SER A 148 -6.15 -12.71 0.77
N SER A 149 -5.27 -12.23 -0.10
CA SER A 149 -4.23 -11.26 0.26
C SER A 149 -4.80 -9.91 0.70
N LEU A 150 -5.89 -9.43 0.10
CA LEU A 150 -6.58 -8.21 0.52
C LEU A 150 -7.18 -8.36 1.92
N VAL A 151 -7.83 -9.49 2.22
CA VAL A 151 -8.36 -9.78 3.57
C VAL A 151 -7.23 -9.92 4.59
N ALA A 152 -6.17 -10.66 4.26
CA ALA A 152 -4.99 -10.78 5.13
C ALA A 152 -4.34 -9.42 5.41
N SER A 153 -4.13 -8.60 4.38
CA SER A 153 -3.53 -7.26 4.51
C SER A 153 -4.41 -6.35 5.35
N THR A 154 -5.73 -6.39 5.15
CA THR A 154 -6.72 -5.64 5.95
C THR A 154 -6.62 -5.99 7.44
N LEU A 155 -6.58 -7.29 7.77
CA LEU A 155 -6.53 -7.78 9.15
C LEU A 155 -5.18 -7.51 9.83
N VAL A 156 -4.08 -7.47 9.08
CA VAL A 156 -2.77 -7.05 9.61
C VAL A 156 -2.73 -5.53 9.80
N ASP A 157 -3.07 -4.74 8.78
CA ASP A 157 -2.95 -3.28 8.81
C ASP A 157 -3.84 -2.66 9.91
N PHE A 158 -5.04 -3.20 10.14
CA PHE A 158 -5.88 -2.82 11.30
C PHE A 158 -5.24 -3.09 12.68
N LYS A 159 -4.26 -3.99 12.79
CA LYS A 159 -3.60 -4.36 14.04
C LYS A 159 -2.21 -3.75 14.20
N THR A 160 -1.49 -3.51 13.09
CA THR A 160 -0.06 -3.17 13.12
C THR A 160 0.32 -1.98 12.23
N PHE A 161 -0.64 -1.29 11.60
CA PHE A 161 -0.41 -0.12 10.72
C PHE A 161 0.66 -0.35 9.63
N THR A 162 0.81 -1.61 9.20
CA THR A 162 1.88 -2.09 8.33
C THR A 162 1.35 -3.23 7.47
N ILE A 163 1.84 -3.32 6.23
CA ILE A 163 1.48 -4.38 5.29
C ILE A 163 2.73 -5.22 4.98
N PRO A 164 2.81 -6.49 5.45
CA PRO A 164 3.92 -7.38 5.13
C PRO A 164 4.05 -7.61 3.62
N HIS A 165 5.24 -7.35 3.08
CA HIS A 165 5.54 -7.42 1.64
C HIS A 165 5.21 -8.79 1.00
N GLN A 166 5.19 -9.87 1.78
CA GLN A 166 4.79 -11.20 1.31
C GLN A 166 3.32 -11.22 0.85
N LEU A 167 2.43 -10.49 1.53
CA LEU A 167 1.00 -10.44 1.18
C LEU A 167 0.74 -9.72 -0.14
N THR A 168 1.60 -8.79 -0.54
CA THR A 168 1.53 -8.07 -1.82
C THR A 168 2.28 -8.79 -2.94
N THR A 169 3.43 -9.40 -2.63
CA THR A 169 4.29 -10.00 -3.67
C THR A 169 3.79 -11.36 -4.15
N VAL A 170 3.14 -12.16 -3.31
CA VAL A 170 2.50 -13.42 -3.73
C VAL A 170 1.42 -13.20 -4.81
N PRO A 171 0.37 -12.37 -4.60
CA PRO A 171 -0.63 -12.10 -5.65
C PRO A 171 -0.01 -11.46 -6.89
N ALA A 172 0.95 -10.54 -6.74
CA ALA A 172 1.62 -9.92 -7.89
C ALA A 172 2.32 -10.96 -8.78
N ILE A 173 3.10 -11.88 -8.20
CA ILE A 173 3.74 -12.98 -8.93
C ILE A 173 2.69 -13.91 -9.54
N VAL A 174 1.64 -14.26 -8.80
CA VAL A 174 0.56 -15.12 -9.29
C VAL A 174 -0.14 -14.49 -10.50
N GLY A 175 -0.44 -13.19 -10.48
CA GLY A 175 -1.00 -12.47 -11.65
C GLY A 175 -0.07 -12.48 -12.85
N ILE A 176 1.18 -12.04 -12.67
CA ILE A 176 2.20 -11.95 -13.74
C ILE A 176 2.53 -13.32 -14.35
N VAL A 177 2.44 -14.41 -13.60
CA VAL A 177 2.75 -15.77 -14.09
C VAL A 177 1.52 -16.50 -14.64
N VAL A 178 0.39 -16.49 -13.91
CA VAL A 178 -0.77 -17.32 -14.28
C VAL A 178 -1.51 -16.75 -15.49
N HIS A 179 -1.66 -15.42 -15.62
CA HIS A 179 -2.39 -14.85 -16.76
C HIS A 179 -1.72 -15.15 -18.11
N PRO A 180 -0.40 -14.96 -18.31
CA PRO A 180 0.26 -15.34 -19.57
C PRO A 180 0.21 -16.85 -19.85
N LEU A 181 0.37 -17.69 -18.82
CA LEU A 181 0.28 -19.16 -18.99
C LEU A 181 -1.13 -19.61 -19.37
N HIS A 182 -2.15 -19.01 -18.75
CA HIS A 182 -3.56 -19.31 -19.02
C HIS A 182 -3.96 -18.82 -20.42
N ALA A 183 -3.51 -17.63 -20.83
CA ALA A 183 -3.64 -17.10 -22.18
C ALA A 183 -2.93 -17.99 -23.23
N ALA A 184 -1.71 -18.48 -22.95
CA ALA A 184 -1.00 -19.42 -23.81
C ALA A 184 -1.77 -20.74 -24.00
N TRP A 185 -2.35 -21.27 -22.93
CA TRP A 185 -3.14 -22.52 -22.96
C TRP A 185 -4.40 -22.38 -23.84
N ILE A 186 -5.15 -21.28 -23.71
CA ILE A 186 -6.32 -21.04 -24.55
C ILE A 186 -5.94 -20.77 -26.02
N GLN A 187 -4.88 -19.98 -26.26
CA GLN A 187 -4.38 -19.74 -27.62
C GLN A 187 -4.00 -21.05 -28.32
N ASN A 188 -3.30 -21.96 -27.62
CA ASN A 188 -2.86 -23.24 -28.19
C ASN A 188 -4.00 -24.25 -28.38
N THR A 189 -5.07 -24.18 -27.59
CA THR A 189 -6.23 -25.10 -27.69
C THR A 189 -7.23 -24.71 -28.79
N ARG A 190 -7.00 -23.61 -29.52
CA ARG A 190 -7.86 -23.09 -30.62
C ARG A 190 -9.33 -22.92 -30.23
N ILE A 191 -9.59 -22.68 -28.94
CA ILE A 191 -10.91 -22.36 -28.45
C ILE A 191 -11.21 -20.91 -28.91
N PRO A 192 -12.38 -20.62 -29.52
CA PRO A 192 -12.70 -19.27 -29.94
C PRO A 192 -12.70 -18.34 -28.72
N THR A 193 -11.76 -17.39 -28.70
CA THR A 193 -11.79 -16.23 -27.82
C THR A 193 -13.06 -15.45 -28.08
N LEU A 194 -13.67 -14.88 -27.03
CA LEU A 194 -14.85 -14.06 -27.22
C LEU A 194 -14.41 -12.79 -27.97
N SER A 195 -14.88 -12.62 -29.20
CA SER A 195 -14.71 -11.35 -29.90
C SER A 195 -15.77 -10.40 -29.37
N ILE A 196 -15.33 -9.40 -28.60
CA ILE A 196 -16.22 -8.31 -28.17
C ILE A 196 -16.57 -7.51 -29.43
N PRO A 197 -17.83 -7.10 -29.65
CA PRO A 197 -18.17 -6.20 -30.75
C PRO A 197 -17.35 -4.90 -30.66
N GLY A 198 -16.42 -4.70 -31.60
CA GLY A 198 -15.46 -3.58 -31.60
C GLY A 198 -14.07 -3.89 -31.02
N SER A 199 -13.87 -5.06 -30.39
CA SER A 199 -12.59 -5.50 -29.84
C SER A 199 -12.40 -7.02 -30.03
N PRO A 200 -11.88 -7.47 -31.19
CA PRO A 200 -12.00 -8.87 -31.61
C PRO A 200 -11.11 -9.89 -30.89
N ASP A 201 -10.11 -9.47 -30.11
CA ASP A 201 -9.02 -10.36 -29.62
C ASP A 201 -8.64 -10.20 -28.13
N VAL A 202 -9.42 -9.49 -27.31
CA VAL A 202 -9.01 -9.17 -25.92
C VAL A 202 -9.35 -10.29 -24.93
N TRP A 203 -8.30 -10.81 -24.30
CA TRP A 203 -8.39 -11.66 -23.11
C TRP A 203 -8.62 -10.81 -21.86
N ALA A 204 -9.74 -11.00 -21.18
CA ALA A 204 -10.04 -10.22 -19.99
C ALA A 204 -9.40 -10.80 -18.73
N MET A 205 -8.16 -10.40 -18.46
CA MET A 205 -7.70 -9.93 -17.14
C MET A 205 -6.32 -9.31 -17.37
N ALA A 206 -6.17 -8.05 -16.95
CA ALA A 206 -4.95 -7.27 -17.14
C ALA A 206 -4.41 -7.30 -18.60
N THR A 207 -5.14 -6.68 -19.52
CA THR A 207 -4.60 -6.24 -20.83
C THR A 207 -4.51 -4.72 -20.89
N PHE A 208 -3.86 -4.19 -21.94
CA PHE A 208 -3.64 -2.76 -22.11
C PHE A 208 -4.25 -2.31 -23.45
N GLY A 209 -5.56 -2.49 -23.59
CA GLY A 209 -6.32 -2.08 -24.77
C GLY A 209 -5.77 -2.63 -26.09
N HIS A 210 -5.89 -1.83 -27.15
CA HIS A 210 -5.49 -2.20 -28.52
C HIS A 210 -3.96 -2.09 -28.78
N ASP A 211 -3.22 -1.38 -27.92
CA ASP A 211 -1.78 -1.06 -28.09
C ASP A 211 -0.82 -2.18 -27.61
N GLY A 212 -1.14 -3.44 -27.91
CA GLY A 212 -0.45 -4.61 -27.35
C GLY A 212 1.08 -4.58 -27.44
N TRP A 213 1.64 -4.16 -28.57
CA TRP A 213 3.10 -4.01 -28.74
C TRP A 213 3.70 -2.97 -27.80
N ARG A 214 3.10 -1.78 -27.72
CA ARG A 214 3.59 -0.66 -26.91
C ARG A 214 3.49 -1.00 -25.42
N ALA A 215 2.40 -1.65 -25.02
CA ALA A 215 2.17 -2.15 -23.67
C ALA A 215 3.18 -3.22 -23.24
N LEU A 216 3.46 -4.21 -24.10
CA LEU A 216 4.48 -5.22 -23.84
C LEU A 216 5.87 -4.58 -23.69
N GLY A 217 6.22 -3.66 -24.60
CA GLY A 217 7.47 -2.90 -24.54
C GLY A 217 7.59 -2.08 -23.26
N ALA A 218 6.53 -1.35 -22.88
CA ALA A 218 6.47 -0.54 -21.68
C ALA A 218 6.56 -1.39 -20.39
N GLY A 219 5.83 -2.50 -20.34
CA GLY A 219 5.86 -3.46 -19.23
C GLY A 219 7.24 -4.07 -19.04
N VAL A 220 7.83 -4.65 -20.09
CA VAL A 220 9.18 -5.25 -20.03
C VAL A 220 10.24 -4.18 -19.73
N GLY A 221 10.19 -3.03 -20.39
CA GLY A 221 11.11 -1.92 -20.17
C GLY A 221 11.05 -1.39 -18.73
N GLY A 222 9.84 -1.19 -18.19
CA GLY A 222 9.64 -0.76 -16.81
C GLY A 222 10.15 -1.78 -15.79
N MET A 223 9.93 -3.08 -16.00
CA MET A 223 10.47 -4.13 -15.14
C MET A 223 12.01 -4.21 -15.19
N LEU A 224 12.62 -4.01 -16.37
CA LEU A 224 14.07 -3.89 -16.49
C LEU A 224 14.59 -2.65 -15.76
N GLY A 225 13.87 -1.53 -15.82
CA GLY A 225 14.18 -0.32 -15.05
C GLY A 225 14.03 -0.49 -13.55
N LEU A 226 13.05 -1.26 -13.08
CA LEU A 226 12.93 -1.64 -11.67
C LEU A 226 14.11 -2.51 -11.23
N GLY A 227 14.49 -3.50 -12.04
CA GLY A 227 15.67 -4.33 -11.81
C GLY A 227 16.98 -3.52 -11.77
N LEU A 228 17.14 -2.55 -12.68
CA LEU A 228 18.27 -1.61 -12.67
C LEU A 228 18.27 -0.73 -11.41
N SER A 229 17.11 -0.21 -11.00
CA SER A 229 16.99 0.64 -9.81
C SER A 229 17.33 -0.12 -8.52
N LEU A 230 16.87 -1.38 -8.40
CA LEU A 230 17.25 -2.29 -7.33
C LEU A 230 18.75 -2.64 -7.36
N LEU A 231 19.35 -2.79 -8.55
CA LEU A 231 20.78 -2.99 -8.71
C LEU A 231 21.59 -1.76 -8.27
N LEU A 232 21.18 -0.55 -8.66
CA LEU A 232 21.82 0.70 -8.23
C LEU A 232 21.77 0.87 -6.70
N VAL A 233 20.64 0.52 -6.06
CA VAL A 233 20.53 0.46 -4.60
C VAL A 233 21.48 -0.58 -4.00
N ARG A 234 21.57 -1.78 -4.60
CA ARG A 234 22.48 -2.85 -4.12
C ARG A 234 23.96 -2.50 -4.28
N LEU A 235 24.32 -1.70 -5.28
CA LEU A 235 25.68 -1.19 -5.51
C LEU A 235 26.01 0.04 -4.65
N GLY A 236 25.06 0.56 -3.84
CA GLY A 236 25.25 1.77 -3.04
C GLY A 236 25.24 3.08 -3.84
N LEU A 237 24.95 3.02 -5.14
CA LEU A 237 24.84 4.20 -6.02
C LEU A 237 23.54 4.98 -5.79
N LEU A 238 22.50 4.29 -5.27
CA LEU A 238 21.31 4.92 -4.72
C LEU A 238 21.17 4.51 -3.24
N GLN A 239 20.88 5.47 -2.36
CA GLN A 239 20.53 5.17 -0.98
C GLN A 239 19.08 4.70 -0.87
N ARG A 240 18.80 3.80 0.07
CA ARG A 240 17.42 3.44 0.42
C ARG A 240 16.73 4.66 1.05
N SER A 241 15.48 4.88 0.67
CA SER A 241 14.56 5.78 1.37
C SER A 241 14.43 5.33 2.84
N PHE A 242 14.39 6.26 3.78
CA PHE A 242 14.22 6.02 5.23
C PHE A 242 15.30 5.15 5.91
N ALA A 243 16.50 5.03 5.32
CA ALA A 243 17.60 4.24 5.88
C ALA A 243 18.09 4.73 7.27
N ASP A 244 17.78 5.98 7.62
CA ASP A 244 18.08 6.65 8.88
C ASP A 244 16.90 6.67 9.89
N TYR A 245 15.70 6.17 9.51
CA TYR A 245 14.50 6.26 10.35
C TYR A 245 14.65 5.50 11.69
N GLU A 246 15.11 4.25 11.68
CA GLU A 246 15.26 3.44 12.92
C GLU A 246 16.19 4.12 13.94
N ARG A 247 17.24 4.80 13.46
CA ARG A 247 18.19 5.54 14.32
C ARG A 247 17.57 6.79 14.89
N TRP A 248 16.83 7.54 14.06
CA TRP A 248 16.07 8.71 14.49
C TRP A 248 14.99 8.33 15.51
N GLU A 249 14.26 7.24 15.27
CA GLU A 249 13.21 6.73 16.17
C GLU A 249 13.80 6.31 17.54
N ALA A 250 14.93 5.60 17.54
CA ALA A 250 15.64 5.24 18.77
C ALA A 250 16.14 6.48 19.54
N ALA A 251 16.66 7.50 18.84
CA ALA A 251 17.10 8.75 19.44
C ALA A 251 15.92 9.57 20.02
N GLU A 252 14.79 9.63 19.31
CA GLU A 252 13.60 10.36 19.77
C GLU A 252 13.00 9.70 21.01
N ARG A 253 12.93 8.36 21.05
CA ARG A 253 12.50 7.59 22.23
C ARG A 253 13.47 7.71 23.42
N ALA A 254 14.74 8.01 23.18
CA ALA A 254 15.74 8.22 24.22
C ALA A 254 15.67 9.62 24.86
N LYS A 255 14.95 10.58 24.27
CA LYS A 255 14.79 11.92 24.85
C LYS A 255 13.95 11.85 26.14
N PRO A 256 14.37 12.52 27.22
CA PRO A 256 13.58 12.57 28.45
C PRO A 256 12.24 13.29 28.21
N ALA A 257 11.15 12.66 28.69
CA ALA A 257 9.80 13.17 28.53
C ALA A 257 9.64 14.56 29.17
N GLY A 258 9.48 15.59 28.35
CA GLY A 258 9.36 16.99 28.78
C GLY A 258 10.16 17.99 27.95
N THR A 259 11.08 17.54 27.10
CA THR A 259 11.77 18.43 26.15
C THR A 259 10.82 18.77 24.99
N PRO A 260 10.46 20.04 24.75
CA PRO A 260 9.61 20.41 23.62
C PRO A 260 10.34 20.12 22.30
N ALA A 261 9.62 19.59 21.31
CA ALA A 261 10.12 19.60 19.94
C ALA A 261 10.19 21.05 19.44
N ASP A 262 11.33 21.46 18.89
CA ASP A 262 11.56 22.84 18.46
C ASP A 262 10.49 23.33 17.46
N GLY A 263 10.00 24.55 17.68
CA GLY A 263 9.14 25.27 16.73
C GLY A 263 7.71 25.60 17.18
N ALA A 264 7.35 25.43 18.45
CA ALA A 264 6.05 25.89 18.98
C ALA A 264 6.22 26.97 20.07
N THR A 265 6.23 28.24 19.65
CA THR A 265 6.05 29.38 20.57
C THR A 265 4.62 29.39 21.09
N VAL A 266 4.37 28.71 22.20
CA VAL A 266 3.17 28.90 23.02
C VAL A 266 3.46 30.05 23.97
N GLU A 267 2.88 31.23 23.70
CA GLU A 267 2.82 32.30 24.70
C GLU A 267 2.07 31.76 25.93
N ALA A 268 2.73 31.78 27.08
CA ALA A 268 2.11 31.35 28.33
C ALA A 268 0.96 32.31 28.69
N PRO A 269 -0.25 31.82 29.01
CA PRO A 269 -1.31 32.68 29.51
C PRO A 269 -0.93 33.21 30.89
N ASP A 270 -1.03 34.53 31.06
CA ASP A 270 -0.90 35.20 32.36
C ASP A 270 -1.96 34.67 33.34
N VAL A 271 -1.51 33.99 34.40
CA VAL A 271 -2.37 33.54 35.50
C VAL A 271 -1.98 34.32 36.75
N GLY A 272 -2.55 35.50 36.89
CA GLY A 272 -2.44 36.31 38.11
C GLY A 272 -2.88 35.51 39.34
N HIS A 273 -1.99 35.45 40.33
CA HIS A 273 -2.25 34.79 41.60
C HIS A 273 -3.38 35.53 42.36
N ARG A 274 -4.37 34.79 42.85
CA ARG A 274 -5.35 35.30 43.83
C ARG A 274 -5.11 34.60 45.16
N ASP A 275 -4.62 35.34 46.14
CA ASP A 275 -4.52 34.90 47.52
C ASP A 275 -5.89 34.55 48.13
N PRO A 276 -5.90 33.71 49.16
CA PRO A 276 -6.88 33.80 50.22
C PRO A 276 -6.25 33.97 51.61
N ALA A 277 -6.67 35.06 52.27
CA ALA A 277 -6.78 35.25 53.72
C ALA A 277 -5.50 35.30 54.60
N ALA A 278 -5.34 36.46 55.27
CA ALA A 278 -4.48 36.64 56.43
C ALA A 278 -5.29 37.15 57.64
N THR A 279 -5.05 36.55 58.82
CA THR A 279 -5.32 37.00 60.22
C THR A 279 -4.95 35.82 61.14
N ASN A 280 -4.31 35.90 62.31
CA ASN A 280 -3.95 37.03 63.18
C ASN A 280 -2.78 36.68 64.14
N GLN A 281 -1.84 37.63 64.30
CA GLN A 281 -1.16 38.04 65.55
C GLN A 281 -0.11 37.12 66.27
N PRO A 282 0.76 37.71 67.15
CA PRO A 282 2.13 37.23 67.41
C PRO A 282 2.42 36.89 68.90
N ASP A 283 3.68 36.59 69.27
CA ASP A 283 4.43 37.23 70.38
C ASP A 283 5.82 36.60 70.70
N ALA A 284 6.76 37.47 71.11
CA ALA A 284 7.89 37.32 72.07
C ALA A 284 9.09 36.33 71.91
N GLU A 285 10.27 36.92 72.20
CA GLU A 285 11.65 36.44 72.48
C GLU A 285 11.81 35.60 73.80
N PRO A 286 13.03 35.24 74.31
CA PRO A 286 14.36 34.93 73.71
C PRO A 286 15.02 33.61 74.26
N ASP A 287 16.32 33.39 73.99
CA ASP A 287 17.40 32.92 74.91
C ASP A 287 18.28 31.68 74.56
N ALA A 288 19.60 31.94 74.63
CA ALA A 288 20.74 31.13 75.13
C ALA A 288 21.30 29.85 74.41
N GLU A 289 22.63 29.88 74.24
CA GLU A 289 23.58 28.78 73.93
C GLU A 289 23.99 28.01 75.22
N PRO A 290 25.03 27.11 75.28
CA PRO A 290 25.82 26.40 74.25
C PRO A 290 25.98 24.86 74.50
N ASP A 291 26.63 24.10 73.58
CA ASP A 291 27.89 23.35 73.85
C ASP A 291 28.30 22.26 72.81
N ALA A 292 29.56 22.38 72.35
CA ALA A 292 30.61 21.37 72.08
C ALA A 292 30.44 20.10 71.17
N ALA A 293 31.30 20.07 70.12
CA ALA A 293 32.06 18.93 69.55
C ALA A 293 31.31 17.75 68.85
N SER A 294 31.82 17.10 67.78
CA SER A 294 33.14 17.08 67.12
C SER A 294 33.07 16.67 65.62
N ASP A 295 34.03 17.12 64.80
CA ASP A 295 34.68 16.48 63.60
C ASP A 295 33.90 15.49 62.71
N SER A 296 33.92 15.54 61.36
CA SER A 296 34.61 16.40 60.36
C SER A 296 33.74 16.46 59.06
N ASP A 297 34.10 16.94 57.86
CA ASP A 297 35.40 17.23 57.21
C ASP A 297 35.31 18.30 56.08
N ALA A 298 36.29 18.34 55.17
CA ALA A 298 36.56 19.31 54.10
C ALA A 298 35.56 19.43 52.92
N GLU A 299 35.33 20.67 52.43
CA GLU A 299 35.89 21.22 51.16
C GLU A 299 35.60 22.75 51.09
N SER A 300 36.38 23.55 50.34
CA SER A 300 36.36 25.04 50.37
C SER A 300 35.79 25.73 49.10
N PRO A 301 35.24 26.96 49.19
CA PRO A 301 34.38 27.58 48.14
C PRO A 301 35.11 28.39 47.04
N PRO A 302 34.43 28.76 45.92
CA PRO A 302 35.07 29.22 44.68
C PRO A 302 35.23 30.75 44.51
N PRO A 303 36.09 31.21 43.56
CA PRO A 303 36.25 32.62 43.19
C PRO A 303 35.24 33.12 42.12
N PRO A 304 35.07 34.46 41.96
CA PRO A 304 34.01 35.10 41.15
C PRO A 304 34.31 35.18 39.62
N PRO A 305 33.31 35.54 38.78
CA PRO A 305 33.34 35.26 37.34
C PRO A 305 34.14 36.26 36.50
N ALA A 306 34.73 35.77 35.41
CA ALA A 306 35.41 36.58 34.38
C ALA A 306 34.47 36.88 33.19
N ARG A 307 34.67 38.06 32.59
CA ARG A 307 33.95 38.52 31.38
C ARG A 307 34.17 37.58 30.20
N VAL A 308 33.12 37.41 29.40
CA VAL A 308 33.23 37.03 27.99
C VAL A 308 33.33 38.34 27.20
N ASP A 309 34.44 38.54 26.49
CA ASP A 309 34.58 39.64 25.53
C ASP A 309 34.03 39.19 24.16
N ASP A 310 33.32 40.09 23.48
CA ASP A 310 32.75 39.87 22.15
C ASP A 310 33.85 39.86 21.06
N ASP A 311 34.02 38.73 20.37
CA ASP A 311 34.70 38.69 19.07
C ASP A 311 34.02 37.68 18.12
N LEU A 312 33.20 38.20 17.20
CA LEU A 312 32.49 37.44 16.17
C LEU A 312 33.40 37.16 14.95
N PRO A 313 33.57 35.90 14.51
CA PRO A 313 34.11 35.60 13.19
C PRO A 313 33.06 35.91 12.11
N VAL A 314 33.33 36.91 11.28
CA VAL A 314 32.44 37.31 10.19
C VAL A 314 32.46 36.28 9.05
N GLY A 315 31.36 35.55 8.91
CA GLY A 315 30.80 35.13 7.61
C GLY A 315 31.56 34.11 6.77
N GLU A 316 31.46 32.82 7.10
CA GLU A 316 31.64 31.75 6.10
C GLU A 316 30.38 31.56 5.25
N GLN A 317 30.43 32.05 4.01
CA GLN A 317 29.41 31.78 3.01
C GLN A 317 29.38 30.29 2.66
N HIS A 318 28.31 29.60 3.05
CA HIS A 318 28.07 28.18 2.75
C HIS A 318 28.20 27.90 1.24
N ARG A 319 29.32 27.30 0.82
CA ARG A 319 29.45 26.68 -0.49
C ARG A 319 28.80 25.30 -0.46
N VAL A 320 27.74 25.13 -1.26
CA VAL A 320 27.33 23.81 -1.74
C VAL A 320 28.56 23.14 -2.36
N THR A 321 28.88 21.91 -1.98
CA THR A 321 30.08 21.22 -2.49
C THR A 321 30.04 21.16 -4.02
N PRO A 322 31.20 21.29 -4.71
CA PRO A 322 31.25 21.24 -6.18
C PRO A 322 30.59 19.96 -6.73
N GLU A 323 30.87 18.84 -6.08
CA GLU A 323 30.33 17.51 -6.36
C GLU A 323 28.79 17.46 -6.29
N ALA A 324 28.18 18.08 -5.28
CA ALA A 324 26.73 18.16 -5.18
C ALA A 324 26.11 19.05 -6.27
N ARG A 325 26.79 20.15 -6.66
CA ARG A 325 26.36 20.98 -7.79
C ARG A 325 26.47 20.27 -9.13
N GLU A 326 27.57 19.56 -9.37
CA GLU A 326 27.78 18.77 -10.59
C GLU A 326 26.78 17.62 -10.69
N ALA A 327 26.55 16.88 -9.59
CA ALA A 327 25.51 15.87 -9.52
C ALA A 327 24.12 16.46 -9.85
N ILE A 328 23.72 17.55 -9.19
CA ILE A 328 22.42 18.20 -9.43
C ILE A 328 22.29 18.68 -10.89
N LEU A 329 23.35 19.22 -11.50
CA LEU A 329 23.34 19.64 -12.90
C LEU A 329 23.26 18.45 -13.87
N VAL A 330 23.98 17.36 -13.61
CA VAL A 330 23.89 16.10 -14.38
C VAL A 330 22.51 15.48 -14.25
N TYR A 331 21.87 15.52 -13.08
CA TYR A 331 20.51 15.02 -12.88
C TYR A 331 19.44 15.92 -13.51
N ALA A 332 19.57 17.25 -13.42
CA ALA A 332 18.71 18.19 -14.14
C ALA A 332 18.83 18.01 -15.66
N ALA A 333 20.05 17.76 -16.17
CA ALA A 333 20.28 17.41 -17.56
C ALA A 333 19.66 16.05 -17.93
N ALA A 334 19.79 15.01 -17.10
CA ALA A 334 19.21 13.69 -17.36
C ALA A 334 17.67 13.71 -17.36
N ILE A 335 17.04 14.41 -16.40
CA ILE A 335 15.59 14.63 -16.36
C ILE A 335 15.16 15.48 -17.54
N GLY A 336 15.90 16.54 -17.88
CA GLY A 336 15.70 17.33 -19.08
C GLY A 336 15.78 16.51 -20.36
N VAL A 337 16.71 15.57 -20.45
CA VAL A 337 16.86 14.65 -21.60
C VAL A 337 15.69 13.66 -21.66
N CYS A 338 15.30 12.98 -20.57
CA CYS A 338 14.11 12.11 -20.61
C CYS A 338 12.82 12.90 -20.90
N ALA A 339 12.66 14.13 -20.39
CA ALA A 339 11.54 15.00 -20.70
C ALA A 339 11.54 15.46 -22.17
N THR A 340 12.70 15.80 -22.73
CA THR A 340 12.84 16.19 -24.14
C THR A 340 12.62 15.00 -25.07
N ILE A 341 13.11 13.80 -24.72
CA ILE A 341 12.82 12.56 -25.43
C ILE A 341 11.31 12.26 -25.39
N GLY A 342 10.65 12.42 -24.23
CA GLY A 342 9.20 12.26 -24.11
C GLY A 342 8.42 13.27 -24.96
N LEU A 343 8.84 14.53 -25.00
CA LEU A 343 8.21 15.58 -25.80
C LEU A 343 8.42 15.40 -27.31
N LEU A 344 9.60 14.91 -27.72
CA LEU A 344 9.92 14.58 -29.11
C LEU A 344 9.28 13.26 -29.58
N ALA A 345 9.05 12.31 -28.67
CA ALA A 345 8.34 11.07 -28.96
C ALA A 345 6.81 11.23 -28.95
N ALA A 346 6.26 12.26 -28.29
CA ALA A 346 4.83 12.53 -28.23
C ALA A 346 4.11 12.51 -29.60
N PRO A 347 4.60 13.17 -30.68
CA PRO A 347 3.97 13.07 -32.01
C PRO A 347 4.17 11.73 -32.72
N MET A 348 5.02 10.83 -32.22
CA MET A 348 5.12 9.43 -32.68
C MET A 348 4.29 8.45 -31.83
N LEU A 349 3.69 8.93 -30.74
CA LEU A 349 3.07 8.07 -29.74
C LEU A 349 1.57 7.84 -29.93
N ASP A 350 0.87 8.56 -30.82
CA ASP A 350 -0.60 8.53 -31.02
C ASP A 350 -1.40 8.51 -29.70
N ALA A 351 -0.78 9.02 -28.62
CA ALA A 351 -1.23 8.79 -27.27
C ALA A 351 -2.24 9.86 -26.87
N ILE A 352 -3.39 9.38 -26.41
CA ILE A 352 -4.50 10.15 -25.83
C ILE A 352 -3.94 11.29 -24.94
N PRO A 353 -4.48 12.53 -25.03
CA PRO A 353 -3.96 13.70 -24.28
C PRO A 353 -3.87 13.52 -22.76
N PHE A 354 -4.49 12.46 -22.22
CA PHE A 354 -4.37 12.02 -20.83
C PHE A 354 -2.92 11.70 -20.42
N VAL A 355 -2.08 11.09 -21.27
CA VAL A 355 -0.67 10.80 -20.89
C VAL A 355 0.16 12.09 -20.80
N GLY A 356 -0.05 13.03 -21.73
CA GLY A 356 0.55 14.36 -21.67
C GLY A 356 0.05 15.19 -20.48
N LEU A 357 -1.24 15.08 -20.14
CA LEU A 357 -1.84 15.70 -18.96
C LEU A 357 -1.25 15.12 -17.66
N VAL A 358 -1.16 13.80 -17.53
CA VAL A 358 -0.60 13.13 -16.35
C VAL A 358 0.87 13.46 -16.19
N ILE A 359 1.68 13.46 -17.26
CA ILE A 359 3.08 13.89 -17.20
C ILE A 359 3.17 15.39 -16.85
N GLY A 360 2.37 16.26 -17.45
CA GLY A 360 2.39 17.70 -17.16
C GLY A 360 1.94 18.05 -15.73
N VAL A 361 0.91 17.38 -15.22
CA VAL A 361 0.31 17.60 -13.89
C VAL A 361 1.09 16.92 -12.78
N LEU A 362 1.80 15.82 -13.04
CA LEU A 362 2.69 15.20 -12.03
C LEU A 362 4.10 15.80 -12.07
N VAL A 363 4.74 15.87 -13.25
CA VAL A 363 6.16 16.28 -13.36
C VAL A 363 6.33 17.80 -13.23
N GLY A 364 5.38 18.61 -13.74
CA GLY A 364 5.45 20.07 -13.63
C GLY A 364 5.54 20.56 -12.17
N PRO A 365 4.64 20.12 -11.27
CA PRO A 365 4.73 20.42 -9.84
C PRO A 365 5.94 19.80 -9.14
N ILE A 366 6.42 18.61 -9.55
CA ILE A 366 7.64 18.01 -8.97
C ILE A 366 8.88 18.84 -9.30
N VAL A 367 9.03 19.27 -10.57
CA VAL A 367 10.14 20.14 -11.00
C VAL A 367 10.01 21.52 -10.34
N GLY A 368 8.78 22.07 -10.25
CA GLY A 368 8.52 23.30 -9.51
C GLY A 368 8.88 23.19 -8.02
N ALA A 369 8.50 22.10 -7.36
CA ALA A 369 8.83 21.82 -5.96
C ALA A 369 10.33 21.60 -5.75
N MET A 370 11.05 20.97 -6.68
CA MET A 370 12.52 20.89 -6.65
C MET A 370 13.18 22.27 -6.77
N VAL A 371 12.74 23.11 -7.71
CA VAL A 371 13.28 24.47 -7.89
C VAL A 371 12.98 25.37 -6.68
N LEU A 372 11.85 25.15 -6.01
CA LEU A 372 11.45 25.89 -4.80
C LEU A 372 12.10 25.34 -3.51
N SER A 373 12.31 24.03 -3.38
CA SER A 373 12.97 23.44 -2.20
C SER A 373 14.46 23.80 -2.12
N VAL A 374 15.12 24.00 -3.27
CA VAL A 374 16.49 24.54 -3.38
C VAL A 374 16.63 25.97 -2.81
N ARG A 375 15.52 26.69 -2.55
CA ARG A 375 15.54 28.03 -1.93
C ARG A 375 15.36 28.05 -0.41
N GLN A 376 15.06 26.92 0.24
CA GLN A 376 14.93 26.91 1.69
C GLN A 376 16.31 26.64 2.33
N PRO A 377 16.82 27.52 3.23
CA PRO A 377 18.03 27.23 3.96
C PRO A 377 17.79 26.03 4.87
N VAL A 378 18.62 24.99 4.70
CA VAL A 378 18.63 23.84 5.60
C VAL A 378 19.25 24.30 6.91
N ALA A 379 18.43 24.46 7.96
CA ALA A 379 18.93 24.53 9.32
C ALA A 379 19.65 23.22 9.62
N ARG A 380 20.86 23.31 10.17
CA ARG A 380 21.69 22.16 10.52
C ARG A 380 21.83 22.13 12.02
N ASP A 381 21.15 21.17 12.65
CA ASP A 381 21.33 20.88 14.07
C ASP A 381 22.70 20.22 14.23
N ALA A 382 23.65 20.98 14.77
CA ALA A 382 25.06 20.62 14.85
C ALA A 382 25.42 19.90 16.16
N ASP A 383 24.59 18.93 16.58
CA ASP A 383 24.76 18.19 17.86
C ASP A 383 24.51 16.67 17.77
N ALA A 384 24.51 16.09 16.56
CA ALA A 384 24.20 14.66 16.34
C ALA A 384 25.42 13.71 16.27
N ASP A 385 26.65 14.23 16.15
CA ASP A 385 27.87 13.43 15.89
C ASP A 385 28.60 12.95 17.18
N ALA A 386 27.94 12.98 18.34
CA ALA A 386 28.53 12.64 19.64
C ALA A 386 27.67 11.68 20.51
N ALA A 387 27.24 10.56 19.94
CA ALA A 387 26.63 9.45 20.70
C ALA A 387 27.42 8.15 20.52
N GLN A 388 28.20 7.80 21.54
CA GLN A 388 28.98 6.55 21.63
C GLN A 388 28.05 5.32 21.59
N GLU A 389 28.44 4.25 20.90
CA GLU A 389 27.70 2.98 20.91
C GLU A 389 27.56 2.42 22.36
N PRO A 390 26.34 2.16 22.87
CA PRO A 390 26.17 1.45 24.12
C PRO A 390 26.44 -0.04 23.93
N ALA A 391 27.29 -0.61 24.79
CA ALA A 391 27.68 -2.01 24.72
C ALA A 391 26.51 -2.98 24.96
N ALA A 392 26.60 -4.16 24.35
CA ALA A 392 25.66 -5.24 24.58
C ALA A 392 25.76 -5.79 26.01
N ASP A 393 24.64 -5.85 26.73
CA ASP A 393 24.46 -6.74 27.87
C ASP A 393 23.20 -7.59 27.69
N ALA A 394 23.30 -8.87 28.02
CA ALA A 394 22.28 -9.88 27.82
C ALA A 394 21.63 -10.22 29.16
N GLY A 395 20.63 -9.43 29.57
CA GLY A 395 20.03 -9.49 30.90
C GLY A 395 18.50 -9.50 30.91
N ASN A 396 17.93 -10.65 31.26
CA ASN A 396 16.57 -10.85 31.77
C ASN A 396 15.38 -10.71 30.78
N ALA A 397 14.86 -11.86 30.34
CA ALA A 397 13.57 -11.94 29.65
C ALA A 397 12.41 -11.88 30.66
N GLY A 398 11.73 -10.74 30.72
CA GLY A 398 10.53 -10.53 31.55
C GLY A 398 9.52 -9.64 30.83
N ASP A 399 8.33 -10.19 30.61
CA ASP A 399 7.13 -9.57 30.02
C ASP A 399 7.29 -8.92 28.62
N ALA A 400 7.02 -9.72 27.59
CA ALA A 400 6.94 -9.26 26.20
C ALA A 400 5.58 -8.58 25.93
N GLY A 401 5.39 -7.39 26.51
CA GLY A 401 4.38 -6.44 26.04
C GLY A 401 4.64 -6.06 24.58
N ASP A 402 3.59 -5.90 23.78
CA ASP A 402 3.69 -5.74 22.32
C ASP A 402 4.63 -4.58 21.92
N VAL A 403 5.76 -4.93 21.29
CA VAL A 403 6.70 -3.97 20.68
C VAL A 403 6.12 -3.48 19.35
N VAL A 404 5.04 -2.72 19.44
CA VAL A 404 4.49 -1.92 18.34
C VAL A 404 4.86 -0.47 18.65
N GLY A 405 5.64 0.15 17.76
CA GLY A 405 6.01 1.56 17.90
C GLY A 405 4.78 2.47 17.86
N ASP A 406 4.85 3.62 18.53
CA ASP A 406 3.79 4.62 18.49
C ASP A 406 3.55 5.05 17.03
N PRO A 407 2.36 4.79 16.43
CA PRO A 407 2.09 5.12 15.04
C PRO A 407 2.18 6.63 14.75
N GLU A 408 2.05 7.50 15.75
CA GLU A 408 2.20 8.95 15.58
C GLU A 408 3.67 9.39 15.43
N MET A 409 4.64 8.58 15.87
CA MET A 409 6.08 8.90 15.79
C MET A 409 6.56 9.00 14.33
N TRP A 410 6.01 8.17 13.44
CA TRP A 410 6.27 8.23 12.00
C TRP A 410 5.92 9.61 11.42
N LEU A 411 4.79 10.20 11.82
CA LEU A 411 4.30 11.50 11.33
C LEU A 411 5.17 12.69 11.76
N ALA A 412 6.09 12.49 12.71
CA ALA A 412 7.02 13.50 13.20
C ALA A 412 8.38 13.48 12.47
N TYR A 413 8.63 12.53 11.55
CA TYR A 413 9.92 12.42 10.86
C TYR A 413 10.23 13.67 9.99
N PRO A 414 11.30 14.43 10.28
CA PRO A 414 11.50 15.77 9.72
C PRO A 414 12.04 15.79 8.28
N HIS A 415 12.56 14.68 7.77
CA HIS A 415 13.31 14.65 6.50
C HIS A 415 12.49 14.16 5.29
N ALA A 416 11.15 14.05 5.40
CA ALA A 416 10.29 13.49 4.36
C ALA A 416 10.58 14.01 2.93
N ARG A 417 10.86 15.31 2.76
CA ARG A 417 11.18 15.90 1.42
C ARG A 417 12.47 15.36 0.80
N ARG A 418 13.49 15.04 1.61
CA ARG A 418 14.77 14.45 1.17
C ARG A 418 14.54 13.00 0.72
N GLU A 419 13.71 12.27 1.44
CA GLU A 419 13.34 10.89 1.11
C GLU A 419 12.56 10.82 -0.22
N MET A 420 11.65 11.77 -0.46
CA MET A 420 10.95 11.83 -1.75
C MET A 420 11.88 12.06 -2.94
N ILE A 421 12.99 12.79 -2.77
CA ILE A 421 14.00 12.94 -3.83
C ILE A 421 14.69 11.59 -4.10
N ARG A 422 15.02 10.81 -3.07
CA ARG A 422 15.56 9.44 -3.21
C ARG A 422 14.57 8.53 -3.94
N GLU A 423 13.28 8.63 -3.65
CA GLU A 423 12.23 7.86 -4.35
C GLU A 423 12.06 8.27 -5.81
N VAL A 424 12.08 9.58 -6.13
CA VAL A 424 12.07 10.06 -7.53
C VAL A 424 13.28 9.55 -8.31
N LEU A 425 14.48 9.54 -7.71
CA LEU A 425 15.69 8.98 -8.32
C LEU A 425 15.57 7.46 -8.57
N PHE A 426 14.90 6.73 -7.68
CA PHE A 426 14.61 5.30 -7.86
C PHE A 426 13.59 5.05 -8.99
N ILE A 427 12.60 5.93 -9.18
CA ILE A 427 11.58 5.77 -10.24
C ILE A 427 12.13 6.15 -11.63
N GLY A 428 13.13 7.03 -11.70
CA GLY A 428 13.70 7.54 -12.96
C GLY A 428 14.04 6.46 -14.00
N PRO A 429 14.84 5.42 -13.67
CA PRO A 429 15.16 4.33 -14.60
C PRO A 429 13.93 3.51 -15.02
N ILE A 430 12.94 3.35 -14.14
CA ILE A 430 11.66 2.67 -14.44
C ILE A 430 10.93 3.39 -15.57
N ILE A 431 10.76 4.72 -15.45
CA ILE A 431 10.05 5.52 -16.44
C ILE A 431 10.83 5.57 -17.76
N CYS A 432 12.12 5.93 -17.73
CA CYS A 432 12.86 6.11 -18.98
C CYS A 432 13.02 4.79 -19.76
N LEU A 433 13.15 3.63 -19.09
CA LEU A 433 13.19 2.32 -19.76
C LEU A 433 11.81 1.82 -20.18
N ALA A 434 10.72 2.13 -19.47
CA ALA A 434 9.36 1.87 -19.95
C ALA A 434 9.08 2.64 -21.25
N LEU A 435 9.41 3.94 -21.31
CA LEU A 435 9.23 4.75 -22.52
C LEU A 435 10.10 4.25 -23.68
N ALA A 436 11.37 3.92 -23.43
CA ALA A 436 12.27 3.36 -24.44
C ALA A 436 11.77 1.99 -24.95
N GLY A 437 11.27 1.13 -24.05
CA GLY A 437 10.68 -0.16 -24.40
C GLY A 437 9.40 -0.01 -25.23
N ALA A 438 8.53 0.93 -24.88
CA ALA A 438 7.31 1.24 -25.64
C ALA A 438 7.62 1.74 -27.06
N ALA A 439 8.62 2.62 -27.19
CA ALA A 439 9.07 3.14 -28.47
C ALA A 439 9.71 2.04 -29.34
N LEU A 440 10.60 1.22 -28.76
CA LEU A 440 11.24 0.10 -29.46
C LEU A 440 10.22 -0.95 -29.91
N ALA A 441 9.31 -1.37 -29.04
CA ALA A 441 8.28 -2.35 -29.39
C ALA A 441 7.26 -1.79 -30.39
N GLY A 442 6.94 -0.50 -30.31
CA GLY A 442 6.14 0.19 -31.32
C GLY A 442 6.83 0.23 -32.69
N TRP A 443 8.14 0.45 -32.73
CA TRP A 443 8.92 0.36 -33.97
C TRP A 443 8.99 -1.07 -34.53
N LEU A 444 9.15 -2.07 -33.66
CA LEU A 444 9.21 -3.50 -34.03
C LEU A 444 7.86 -4.08 -34.50
N GLY A 445 6.72 -3.48 -34.15
CA GLY A 445 5.38 -3.98 -34.47
C GLY A 445 5.07 -4.15 -35.98
N GLY A 446 5.88 -3.54 -36.85
CA GLY A 446 5.73 -3.67 -38.30
C GLY A 446 4.60 -2.80 -38.87
N PRO A 447 4.49 -2.70 -40.20
CA PRO A 447 3.86 -1.57 -40.89
C PRO A 447 2.48 -1.23 -40.32
N TRP A 448 2.38 -0.03 -39.74
CA TRP A 448 1.18 0.42 -39.06
C TRP A 448 0.09 0.75 -40.08
N THR A 449 -1.00 0.00 -40.03
CA THR A 449 -2.19 0.21 -40.86
C THR A 449 -3.19 1.07 -40.08
N PHE A 450 -3.63 2.18 -40.69
CA PHE A 450 -4.66 3.02 -40.08
C PHE A 450 -6.02 2.32 -40.15
N ASN A 451 -6.59 1.96 -38.99
CA ASN A 451 -7.93 1.40 -38.93
C ASN A 451 -8.96 2.54 -38.85
N SER A 452 -9.62 2.80 -39.97
CA SER A 452 -10.65 3.84 -40.09
C SER A 452 -11.89 3.65 -39.20
N ALA A 453 -12.09 2.47 -38.59
CA ALA A 453 -13.20 2.21 -37.68
C ALA A 453 -12.86 2.52 -36.20
N THR A 454 -11.61 2.28 -35.78
CA THR A 454 -11.13 2.59 -34.41
C THR A 454 -10.46 3.98 -34.34
N GLY A 455 -10.09 4.55 -35.49
CA GLY A 455 -9.31 5.79 -35.58
C GLY A 455 -7.84 5.62 -35.16
N ALA A 456 -7.40 4.37 -34.95
CA ALA A 456 -6.10 4.05 -34.40
C ALA A 456 -5.13 3.52 -35.48
N SER A 457 -3.84 3.82 -35.29
CA SER A 457 -2.75 3.11 -35.95
C SER A 457 -2.65 1.70 -35.36
N GLU A 458 -2.91 0.65 -36.14
CA GLU A 458 -2.80 -0.75 -35.71
C GLU A 458 -1.59 -1.43 -36.36
N ALA A 459 -0.83 -2.20 -35.59
CA ALA A 459 0.34 -2.92 -36.11
C ALA A 459 -0.09 -4.07 -37.03
N ALA A 460 0.52 -4.19 -38.22
CA ALA A 460 0.22 -5.30 -39.14
C ALA A 460 0.54 -6.70 -38.56
N THR A 461 1.34 -6.80 -37.50
CA THR A 461 1.59 -8.05 -36.78
C THR A 461 0.84 -8.07 -35.44
N LYS A 462 -0.09 -9.02 -35.29
CA LYS A 462 -0.76 -9.27 -34.00
C LYS A 462 0.16 -10.04 -33.06
N LEU A 463 0.29 -9.59 -31.82
CA LEU A 463 0.98 -10.33 -30.77
C LEU A 463 0.23 -11.64 -30.43
N PRO A 464 0.95 -12.69 -29.99
CA PRO A 464 0.30 -13.85 -29.39
C PRO A 464 -0.33 -13.47 -28.04
N LEU A 465 -1.43 -14.15 -27.70
CA LEU A 465 -2.30 -13.79 -26.57
C LEU A 465 -1.55 -13.75 -25.22
N TRP A 466 -0.61 -14.67 -25.01
CA TRP A 466 0.23 -14.71 -23.81
C TRP A 466 1.11 -13.47 -23.67
N ALA A 467 1.55 -12.86 -24.78
CA ALA A 467 2.38 -11.67 -24.77
C ALA A 467 1.54 -10.42 -24.52
N VAL A 468 0.28 -10.39 -24.98
CA VAL A 468 -0.69 -9.34 -24.62
C VAL A 468 -1.02 -9.38 -23.12
N ALA A 469 -1.28 -10.58 -22.57
CA ALA A 469 -1.50 -10.78 -21.13
C ALA A 469 -0.24 -10.46 -20.29
N LEU A 470 0.96 -10.76 -20.79
CA LEU A 470 2.20 -10.38 -20.11
C LEU A 470 2.37 -8.86 -20.10
N GLY A 471 2.19 -8.20 -21.24
CA GLY A 471 2.28 -6.73 -21.33
C GLY A 471 1.30 -6.04 -20.38
N GLY A 472 0.05 -6.48 -20.35
CA GLY A 472 -0.98 -5.88 -19.50
C GLY A 472 -0.85 -6.21 -18.00
N THR A 473 -0.35 -7.39 -17.61
CA THR A 473 -0.05 -7.69 -16.18
C THR A 473 1.15 -6.89 -15.67
N LEU A 474 2.21 -6.76 -16.47
CA LEU A 474 3.36 -5.90 -16.13
C LEU A 474 2.96 -4.42 -16.07
N MET A 475 2.13 -3.95 -17.01
CA MET A 475 1.61 -2.58 -16.96
C MET A 475 0.62 -2.37 -15.81
N GLY A 476 -0.20 -3.37 -15.50
CA GLY A 476 -1.03 -3.43 -14.31
C GLY A 476 -0.21 -3.22 -13.04
N TYR A 477 0.86 -4.01 -12.86
CA TYR A 477 1.78 -3.88 -11.73
C TYR A 477 2.40 -2.49 -11.63
N LEU A 478 2.98 -2.01 -12.73
CA LEU A 478 3.72 -0.74 -12.76
C LEU A 478 2.80 0.47 -12.56
N ILE A 479 1.64 0.52 -13.21
CA ILE A 479 0.70 1.65 -13.11
C ILE A 479 -0.04 1.62 -11.77
N GLY A 480 -0.48 0.44 -11.31
CA GLY A 480 -1.13 0.27 -10.01
C GLY A 480 -0.26 0.77 -8.86
N GLY A 481 1.05 0.49 -8.90
CA GLY A 481 2.01 1.07 -7.97
C GLY A 481 2.25 2.57 -8.23
N ALA A 482 2.48 2.98 -9.47
CA ALA A 482 2.86 4.36 -9.82
C ALA A 482 1.79 5.41 -9.48
N VAL A 483 0.49 5.09 -9.56
CA VAL A 483 -0.59 6.01 -9.16
C VAL A 483 -0.48 6.35 -7.67
N VAL A 484 -0.35 5.34 -6.82
CA VAL A 484 -0.20 5.52 -5.37
C VAL A 484 1.13 6.20 -5.04
N TRP A 485 2.22 5.78 -5.69
CA TRP A 485 3.55 6.33 -5.44
C TRP A 485 3.64 7.81 -5.86
N GLY A 486 2.98 8.20 -6.95
CA GLY A 486 2.86 9.59 -7.38
C GLY A 486 2.14 10.45 -6.34
N VAL A 487 1.04 9.96 -5.76
CA VAL A 487 0.33 10.66 -4.68
C VAL A 487 1.15 10.72 -3.40
N ARG A 488 1.84 9.64 -3.02
CA ARG A 488 2.81 9.62 -1.90
C ARG A 488 3.88 10.69 -2.07
N ILE A 489 4.51 10.79 -3.24
CA ILE A 489 5.57 11.77 -3.54
C ILE A 489 5.02 13.20 -3.52
N LEU A 490 3.94 13.47 -4.26
CA LEU A 490 3.36 14.81 -4.36
C LEU A 490 2.82 15.30 -3.00
N GLY A 491 2.09 14.46 -2.28
CA GLY A 491 1.58 14.78 -0.95
C GLY A 491 2.72 15.07 0.03
N SER A 492 3.76 14.23 0.05
CA SER A 492 4.87 14.40 1.00
C SER A 492 5.74 15.61 0.69
N LEU A 493 5.90 15.97 -0.59
CA LEU A 493 6.54 17.23 -1.00
C LEU A 493 5.68 18.44 -0.59
N ALA A 494 4.37 18.40 -0.84
CA ALA A 494 3.44 19.50 -0.53
C ALA A 494 3.35 19.77 0.97
N PHE A 495 3.04 18.75 1.78
CA PHE A 495 2.83 18.90 3.23
C PHE A 495 4.13 18.90 4.05
N GLY A 496 5.25 18.46 3.48
CA GLY A 496 6.53 18.35 4.19
C GLY A 496 6.60 17.22 5.22
N LYS A 497 5.55 16.39 5.30
CA LYS A 497 5.41 15.19 6.14
C LYS A 497 5.01 14.02 5.25
N GLU A 498 5.32 12.80 5.65
CA GLU A 498 4.96 11.64 4.84
C GLU A 498 3.45 11.47 4.71
N ALA A 499 2.95 11.39 3.48
CA ALA A 499 1.52 11.43 3.18
C ALA A 499 0.84 10.04 3.18
N MET A 500 1.59 8.97 2.91
CA MET A 500 1.03 7.63 2.64
C MET A 500 2.12 6.56 2.68
N GLY A 501 1.84 5.39 3.25
CA GLY A 501 2.84 4.32 3.46
C GLY A 501 3.24 3.54 2.20
N MET A 502 4.46 2.99 2.20
CA MET A 502 4.97 2.18 1.07
C MET A 502 4.26 0.82 0.91
N GLY A 503 3.55 0.35 1.95
CA GLY A 503 2.71 -0.85 1.88
C GLY A 503 1.58 -0.70 0.86
N ASP A 504 0.93 0.47 0.81
CA ASP A 504 -0.18 0.76 -0.11
C ASP A 504 0.26 0.75 -1.58
N VAL A 505 1.48 1.24 -1.86
CA VAL A 505 2.09 1.21 -3.20
C VAL A 505 2.24 -0.24 -3.69
N HIS A 506 2.76 -1.13 -2.85
CA HIS A 506 2.91 -2.54 -3.19
C HIS A 506 1.55 -3.25 -3.29
N LEU A 507 0.59 -2.89 -2.44
CA LEU A 507 -0.77 -3.44 -2.47
C LEU A 507 -1.44 -3.13 -3.82
N MET A 508 -1.39 -1.88 -4.27
CA MET A 508 -2.02 -1.50 -5.54
C MET A 508 -1.24 -1.95 -6.78
N ALA A 509 0.08 -2.12 -6.68
CA ALA A 509 0.84 -2.84 -7.70
C ALA A 509 0.38 -4.31 -7.81
N ALA A 510 0.13 -4.98 -6.68
CA ALA A 510 -0.40 -6.34 -6.68
C ALA A 510 -1.83 -6.44 -7.25
N VAL A 511 -2.71 -5.51 -6.86
CA VAL A 511 -4.06 -5.39 -7.44
C VAL A 511 -3.96 -5.22 -8.96
N GLY A 512 -3.15 -4.28 -9.43
CA GLY A 512 -2.96 -4.02 -10.86
C GLY A 512 -2.42 -5.22 -11.62
N ALA A 513 -1.48 -5.97 -11.06
CA ALA A 513 -0.97 -7.21 -11.64
C ALA A 513 -2.03 -8.32 -11.79
N CYS A 514 -3.04 -8.33 -10.90
CA CYS A 514 -4.07 -9.37 -10.86
C CYS A 514 -5.31 -9.04 -11.71
N ILE A 515 -5.81 -7.80 -11.65
CA ILE A 515 -7.07 -7.39 -12.33
C ILE A 515 -6.89 -6.30 -13.40
N GLY A 516 -5.72 -5.69 -13.51
CA GLY A 516 -5.42 -4.67 -14.51
C GLY A 516 -5.33 -3.25 -13.95
N TRP A 517 -4.73 -2.35 -14.73
CA TRP A 517 -4.39 -1.00 -14.28
C TRP A 517 -5.62 -0.09 -14.09
N ILE A 518 -6.70 -0.30 -14.87
CA ILE A 518 -7.93 0.50 -14.76
C ILE A 518 -8.62 0.20 -13.43
N ASP A 519 -8.93 -1.07 -13.18
CA ASP A 519 -9.62 -1.50 -11.95
C ASP A 519 -8.80 -1.16 -10.69
N ALA A 520 -7.46 -1.26 -10.75
CA ALA A 520 -6.58 -0.78 -9.69
C ALA A 520 -6.67 0.75 -9.48
N THR A 521 -6.65 1.54 -10.57
CA THR A 521 -6.77 3.00 -10.49
C THR A 521 -8.13 3.44 -9.94
N LEU A 522 -9.21 2.80 -10.38
CA LEU A 522 -10.55 2.98 -9.82
C LEU A 522 -10.59 2.64 -8.33
N GLY A 523 -10.03 1.50 -7.93
CA GLY A 523 -9.96 1.07 -6.53
C GLY A 523 -9.24 2.08 -5.65
N PHE A 524 -8.12 2.65 -6.13
CA PHE A 524 -7.38 3.69 -5.42
C PHE A 524 -8.21 4.96 -5.17
N PHE A 525 -8.85 5.52 -6.21
CA PHE A 525 -9.65 6.74 -6.05
C PHE A 525 -10.94 6.48 -5.26
N LEU A 526 -11.54 5.30 -5.42
CA LEU A 526 -12.73 4.89 -4.68
C LEU A 526 -12.43 4.71 -3.17
N ALA A 527 -11.23 4.27 -2.80
CA ALA A 527 -10.82 4.10 -1.40
C ALA A 527 -10.91 5.39 -0.58
N ALA A 528 -10.68 6.55 -1.20
CA ALA A 528 -10.88 7.84 -0.53
C ALA A 528 -12.34 8.03 -0.08
N PHE A 529 -13.32 7.67 -0.91
CA PHE A 529 -14.74 7.74 -0.56
C PHE A 529 -15.13 6.71 0.49
N VAL A 530 -14.59 5.49 0.43
CA VAL A 530 -14.83 4.44 1.44
C VAL A 530 -14.26 4.86 2.81
N GLY A 531 -13.05 5.44 2.82
CA GLY A 531 -12.43 5.99 4.03
C GLY A 531 -13.22 7.16 4.61
N ILE A 532 -13.60 8.16 3.80
CA ILE A 532 -14.43 9.29 4.25
C ILE A 532 -15.76 8.81 4.83
N TYR A 533 -16.44 7.87 4.18
CA TYR A 533 -17.69 7.29 4.68
C TYR A 533 -17.50 6.63 6.05
N TRP A 534 -16.42 5.87 6.23
CA TRP A 534 -16.09 5.26 7.53
C TRP A 534 -15.79 6.30 8.61
N VAL A 535 -15.02 7.35 8.30
CA VAL A 535 -14.69 8.45 9.22
C VAL A 535 -15.95 9.17 9.70
N VAL A 536 -16.85 9.54 8.78
CA VAL A 536 -18.12 10.20 9.11
C VAL A 536 -18.97 9.31 10.01
N LEU A 537 -19.06 8.02 9.69
CA LEU A 537 -19.81 7.04 10.47
C LEU A 537 -19.20 6.78 11.86
N ALA A 538 -17.87 6.79 11.98
CA ALA A 538 -17.15 6.67 13.24
C ALA A 538 -17.38 7.93 14.11
N ALA A 539 -17.15 9.12 13.57
CA ALA A 539 -17.35 10.39 14.27
C ALA A 539 -18.79 10.55 14.81
N ALA A 540 -19.80 10.13 14.04
CA ALA A 540 -21.19 10.12 14.45
C ALA A 540 -21.48 9.18 15.65
N ARG A 541 -20.73 8.07 15.77
CA ARG A 541 -20.87 7.11 16.88
C ARG A 541 -20.06 7.50 18.12
N THR A 542 -18.86 8.04 17.94
CA THR A 542 -17.93 8.38 19.04
C THR A 542 -18.07 9.81 19.55
N ARG A 543 -19.12 10.54 19.11
CA ARG A 543 -19.34 11.96 19.43
C ARG A 543 -18.09 12.83 19.16
N GLY A 544 -17.44 12.60 18.02
CA GLY A 544 -16.28 13.37 17.57
C GLY A 544 -14.91 12.89 18.05
N HIS A 545 -14.80 11.84 18.88
CA HIS A 545 -13.51 11.25 19.22
C HIS A 545 -13.06 10.29 18.11
N VAL A 546 -12.17 10.75 17.23
CA VAL A 546 -11.59 9.94 16.13
C VAL A 546 -10.07 9.97 16.26
N SER A 547 -9.43 8.82 16.02
CA SER A 547 -7.96 8.69 16.00
C SER A 547 -7.34 9.64 14.96
N ARG A 548 -6.17 10.21 15.26
CA ARG A 548 -5.40 11.04 14.31
C ARG A 548 -4.81 10.23 13.16
N ALA A 549 -4.41 8.98 13.43
CA ALA A 549 -3.90 8.04 12.45
C ALA A 549 -4.94 6.94 12.17
N MET A 550 -5.07 6.55 10.90
CA MET A 550 -5.89 5.42 10.45
C MET A 550 -5.15 4.62 9.37
N PRO A 551 -5.20 3.28 9.41
CA PRO A 551 -4.62 2.43 8.37
C PRO A 551 -5.43 2.58 7.07
N TYR A 552 -4.74 2.80 5.94
CA TYR A 552 -5.41 3.07 4.65
C TYR A 552 -5.61 1.80 3.80
N GLY A 553 -4.80 0.75 4.02
CA GLY A 553 -4.89 -0.54 3.35
C GLY A 553 -6.29 -1.19 3.38
N PRO A 554 -7.02 -1.17 4.52
CA PRO A 554 -8.41 -1.63 4.59
C PRO A 554 -9.36 -0.94 3.62
N TYR A 555 -9.19 0.36 3.39
CA TYR A 555 -10.04 1.11 2.46
C TYR A 555 -9.68 0.82 1.00
N LEU A 556 -8.39 0.62 0.69
CA LEU A 556 -7.93 0.13 -0.62
C LEU A 556 -8.45 -1.28 -0.92
N ALA A 557 -8.38 -2.18 0.06
CA ALA A 557 -8.92 -3.53 -0.06
C ALA A 557 -10.44 -3.54 -0.27
N ALA A 558 -11.18 -2.78 0.54
CA ALA A 558 -12.63 -2.66 0.42
C ALA A 558 -13.07 -2.02 -0.91
N ALA A 559 -12.37 -0.98 -1.37
CA ALA A 559 -12.65 -0.35 -2.66
C ALA A 559 -12.30 -1.25 -3.85
N THR A 560 -11.18 -1.99 -3.78
CA THR A 560 -10.82 -3.00 -4.79
C THR A 560 -11.89 -4.09 -4.88
N LEU A 561 -12.38 -4.59 -3.74
CA LEU A 561 -13.51 -5.53 -3.72
C LEU A 561 -14.79 -4.92 -4.30
N LEU A 562 -15.07 -3.63 -4.04
CA LEU A 562 -16.22 -2.95 -4.62
C LEU A 562 -16.10 -2.83 -6.15
N VAL A 563 -14.92 -2.53 -6.69
CA VAL A 563 -14.66 -2.55 -8.14
C VAL A 563 -14.92 -3.95 -8.71
N ILE A 564 -14.35 -5.00 -8.11
CA ILE A 564 -14.55 -6.40 -8.53
C ILE A 564 -16.03 -6.82 -8.51
N LEU A 565 -16.77 -6.42 -7.48
CA LEU A 565 -18.14 -6.88 -7.23
C LEU A 565 -19.23 -5.99 -7.88
N ALA A 566 -18.90 -4.77 -8.30
CA ALA A 566 -19.89 -3.80 -8.77
C ALA A 566 -19.43 -2.96 -9.99
N LYS A 567 -18.46 -3.43 -10.79
CA LYS A 567 -17.97 -2.74 -12.02
C LYS A 567 -19.10 -2.17 -12.90
N PRO A 568 -20.20 -2.91 -13.24
CA PRO A 568 -21.28 -2.35 -14.06
C PRO A 568 -22.06 -1.21 -13.39
N ALA A 569 -22.18 -1.21 -12.06
CA ALA A 569 -22.81 -0.12 -11.32
C ALA A 569 -21.91 1.13 -11.28
N ILE A 570 -20.59 0.93 -11.21
CA ILE A 570 -19.59 2.00 -11.34
C ILE A 570 -19.62 2.59 -12.76
N GLU A 571 -19.59 1.74 -13.79
CA GLU A 571 -19.68 2.14 -15.20
C GLU A 571 -20.97 2.88 -15.52
N LEU A 572 -22.12 2.38 -15.04
CA LEU A 572 -23.41 3.07 -15.17
C LEU A 572 -23.40 4.43 -14.46
N GLY A 573 -22.77 4.50 -13.27
CA GLY A 573 -22.58 5.75 -12.54
C GLY A 573 -21.72 6.76 -13.31
N LEU A 574 -20.58 6.31 -13.84
CA LEU A 574 -19.69 7.11 -14.68
C LEU A 574 -20.39 7.57 -15.97
N GLY A 575 -21.09 6.68 -16.67
CA GLY A 575 -21.87 7.02 -17.86
C GLY A 575 -22.95 8.06 -17.61
N ARG A 576 -23.62 8.02 -16.45
CA ARG A 576 -24.57 9.06 -16.03
C ARG A 576 -23.87 10.40 -15.77
N LEU A 577 -22.66 10.40 -15.21
CA LEU A 577 -21.87 11.61 -14.96
C LEU A 577 -21.28 12.22 -16.24
N THR A 578 -20.93 11.40 -17.24
CA THR A 578 -20.34 11.84 -18.53
C THR A 578 -21.38 12.22 -19.59
N GLY A 579 -22.65 12.41 -19.20
CA GLY A 579 -23.71 12.89 -20.11
C GLY A 579 -24.55 11.79 -20.78
N GLY A 580 -24.54 10.57 -20.25
CA GLY A 580 -25.39 9.46 -20.68
C GLY A 580 -24.77 8.53 -21.72
N ALA A 581 -23.51 8.74 -22.11
CA ALA A 581 -22.78 7.80 -22.95
C ALA A 581 -22.47 6.51 -22.16
N PRO A 582 -22.65 5.30 -22.75
CA PRO A 582 -22.26 4.07 -22.10
C PRO A 582 -20.74 4.03 -21.94
N VAL A 583 -20.28 4.00 -20.69
CA VAL A 583 -18.88 3.75 -20.35
C VAL A 583 -18.70 2.23 -20.23
N ASN A 584 -17.73 1.68 -20.96
CA ASN A 584 -17.34 0.28 -20.90
C ASN A 584 -15.82 0.27 -20.70
N LEU A 585 -15.36 -0.21 -19.53
CA LEU A 585 -13.96 -0.17 -19.14
C LEU A 585 -13.35 -1.57 -19.31
N PRO A 586 -12.26 -1.71 -20.08
CA PRO A 586 -11.60 -3.00 -20.31
C PRO A 586 -10.87 -3.55 -19.06
#